data_AF-A0A5N7X9R3-F1
#
_entry.id   AF-A0A5N7X9R3-F1
#
_cell.length_a   1.000
_cell.length_b   1.000
_cell.length_c   1.000
_cell.angle_alpha   90.00
_cell.angle_beta   90.00
_cell.angle_gamma   90.00
#
_symmetry.space_group_name_H-M   'P 1'
#
loop_
_entity.id
_entity.type
_entity.pdbx_description
1 polymer ?
#
loop_
_entity_poly.entity_id
_entity_poly.type
_entity_poly.pdbx_seq_one_letter_code
_entity_poly.pdbx_strand_id
1 'polypeptide(L)'
;MLETQPARQLHTEFIRWGNETHRASKLAVNASHYLEFIIRIDIALQRGHSLGQELLLQTFSTEELRRMGLLSQFLAEQGIFQIDAIARRQRSDHNLIQEKLQASAEQNWGNDVRGFYDSLEARPKQLKLRSRKAYLHAAISLLAYAKVPRAAQLTQISVNGLIRKKPGLRASLAPFLTHLTQLHGMNLKVPTKKVALPPSLLPQARVVRAWMDALAGGISEPARLALTAALLAKLLNADLEKVLQLRHMDVSWPAGDSIRLEGRWLQLPNAVWSMVRALQSPQHAKGADLDPWLFPGRTFTDCLSTAAVAYHLRKHVTA
;
A
#
# COMPACT_ATOMS: atom_id res chain seq x y z
N MET A 1 22.12 -25.20 19.20
CA MET A 1 21.13 -26.26 19.53
C MET A 1 19.92 -25.55 20.12
N LEU A 2 18.67 -25.94 19.81
CA LEU A 2 17.48 -25.28 20.35
C LEU A 2 17.25 -25.74 21.80
N GLU A 3 17.27 -24.81 22.74
CA GLU A 3 17.25 -25.11 24.18
C GLU A 3 15.83 -25.07 24.76
N THR A 4 15.01 -24.11 24.35
CA THR A 4 13.65 -23.98 24.86
C THR A 4 12.70 -25.00 24.23
N GLN A 5 11.71 -25.45 25.00
CA GLN A 5 10.66 -26.34 24.50
C GLN A 5 9.81 -25.68 23.41
N PRO A 6 9.39 -24.40 23.52
CA PRO A 6 8.61 -23.75 22.48
C PRO A 6 9.38 -23.57 21.16
N ALA A 7 10.69 -23.31 21.19
CA ALA A 7 11.49 -23.22 19.95
C ALA A 7 11.63 -24.59 19.26
N ARG A 8 11.80 -25.67 20.04
CA ARG A 8 11.81 -27.04 19.50
C ARG A 8 10.47 -27.41 18.87
N GLN A 9 9.36 -27.09 19.53
CA GLN A 9 8.01 -27.27 18.99
C GLN A 9 7.80 -26.45 17.72
N LEU A 10 8.15 -25.17 17.73
CA LEU A 10 8.08 -24.28 16.56
C LEU A 10 8.82 -24.87 15.37
N HIS A 11 10.04 -25.36 15.57
CA HIS A 11 10.83 -25.99 14.51
C HIS A 11 10.14 -27.26 13.96
N THR A 12 9.70 -28.16 14.83
CA THR A 12 9.03 -29.40 14.41
C THR A 12 7.72 -29.13 13.67
N GLU A 13 6.90 -28.23 14.18
CA GLU A 13 5.63 -27.85 13.56
C GLU A 13 5.84 -27.14 12.23
N PHE A 14 6.86 -26.28 12.13
CA PHE A 14 7.21 -25.60 10.88
C PHE A 14 7.62 -26.59 9.78
N ILE A 15 8.43 -27.60 10.12
CA ILE A 15 8.82 -28.65 9.17
C ILE A 15 7.61 -29.51 8.78
N ARG A 16 6.76 -29.89 9.74
CA ARG A 16 5.54 -30.66 9.49
C ARG A 16 4.61 -29.92 8.54
N TRP A 17 4.29 -28.67 8.87
CA TRP A 17 3.49 -27.77 8.04
C TRP A 17 4.06 -27.64 6.62
N GLY A 18 5.38 -27.54 6.51
CA GLY A 18 6.08 -27.50 5.24
C GLY A 18 5.88 -28.73 4.35
N ASN A 19 5.81 -29.91 4.96
CA ASN A 19 5.55 -31.17 4.27
C ASN A 19 4.08 -31.28 3.85
N GLU A 20 3.16 -30.93 4.75
CA GLU A 20 1.70 -30.98 4.52
C GLU A 20 1.25 -29.99 3.44
N THR A 21 1.94 -28.85 3.29
CA THR A 21 1.63 -27.82 2.29
C THR A 21 2.37 -27.98 0.96
N HIS A 22 3.00 -29.13 0.70
CA HIS A 22 3.80 -29.42 -0.49
C HIS A 22 4.96 -28.43 -0.74
N ARG A 23 5.57 -27.90 0.34
CA ARG A 23 6.66 -26.91 0.27
C ARG A 23 8.02 -27.45 0.74
N ALA A 24 8.09 -28.74 1.08
CA ALA A 24 9.29 -29.42 1.60
C ALA A 24 10.58 -29.07 0.84
N SER A 25 10.54 -29.01 -0.50
CA SER A 25 11.71 -28.67 -1.33
C SER A 25 12.21 -27.24 -1.10
N LYS A 26 11.30 -26.26 -0.92
CA LYS A 26 11.67 -24.86 -0.64
C LYS A 26 12.19 -24.67 0.78
N LEU A 27 11.67 -25.43 1.72
CA LEU A 27 12.16 -25.48 3.09
C LEU A 27 13.57 -26.05 3.15
N ALA A 28 13.82 -27.17 2.48
CA ALA A 28 15.12 -27.81 2.44
C ALA A 28 16.21 -26.87 1.87
N VAL A 29 15.91 -26.16 0.77
CA VAL A 29 16.86 -25.22 0.13
C VAL A 29 17.25 -24.07 1.06
N ASN A 30 16.36 -23.64 1.96
CA ASN A 30 16.59 -22.50 2.86
C ASN A 30 16.63 -22.91 4.34
N ALA A 31 16.91 -24.19 4.63
CA ALA A 31 16.80 -24.73 5.98
C ALA A 31 17.70 -24.00 6.98
N SER A 32 18.94 -23.69 6.59
CA SER A 32 19.91 -22.95 7.40
C SER A 32 19.42 -21.55 7.74
N HIS A 33 18.80 -20.87 6.77
CA HIS A 33 18.24 -19.52 6.93
C HIS A 33 17.06 -19.54 7.90
N TYR A 34 16.13 -20.49 7.77
CA TYR A 34 15.02 -20.60 8.72
C TYR A 34 15.48 -20.98 10.12
N LEU A 35 16.48 -21.86 10.23
CA LEU A 35 17.05 -22.25 11.51
C LEU A 35 17.69 -21.06 12.25
N GLU A 36 18.34 -20.13 11.53
CA GLU A 36 18.88 -18.89 12.10
C GLU A 36 17.78 -18.05 12.79
N PHE A 37 16.63 -17.87 12.15
CA PHE A 37 15.50 -17.16 12.77
C PHE A 37 14.95 -17.89 13.98
N ILE A 38 14.83 -19.21 13.91
CA ILE A 38 14.32 -20.02 15.03
C ILE A 38 15.28 -19.99 16.22
N ILE A 39 16.59 -19.99 15.99
CA ILE A 39 17.60 -19.82 17.05
C ILE A 39 17.47 -18.44 17.71
N ARG A 40 17.23 -17.38 16.93
CA ARG A 40 17.01 -16.04 17.51
C ARG A 40 15.73 -15.96 18.33
N ILE A 41 14.67 -16.65 17.91
CA ILE A 41 13.45 -16.82 18.71
C ILE A 41 13.76 -17.58 20.00
N ASP A 42 14.53 -18.67 19.93
CA ASP A 42 14.95 -19.48 21.08
C ASP A 42 15.70 -18.62 22.12
N ILE A 43 16.69 -17.84 21.69
CA ILE A 43 17.44 -16.91 22.56
C ILE A 43 16.51 -15.87 23.20
N ALA A 44 15.51 -15.37 22.46
CA ALA A 44 14.55 -14.41 23.00
C ALA A 44 13.60 -15.07 24.03
N LEU A 45 13.20 -16.33 23.80
CA LEU A 45 12.38 -17.10 24.74
C LEU A 45 13.14 -17.44 26.04
N GLN A 46 14.45 -17.71 25.95
CA GLN A 46 15.30 -17.93 27.14
C GLN A 46 15.32 -16.72 28.09
N ARG A 47 15.06 -15.50 27.59
CA ARG A 47 14.99 -14.28 28.39
C ARG A 47 13.64 -14.09 29.11
N GLY A 48 12.78 -15.12 29.11
CA GLY A 48 11.51 -15.13 29.84
C GLY A 48 10.32 -14.54 29.07
N HIS A 49 10.50 -14.23 27.79
CA HIS A 49 9.41 -13.76 26.94
C HIS A 49 8.56 -14.93 26.43
N SER A 50 7.27 -14.70 26.19
CA SER A 50 6.37 -15.68 25.57
C SER A 50 6.39 -15.56 24.04
N LEU A 51 6.20 -16.68 23.34
CA LEU A 51 6.11 -16.68 21.88
C LEU A 51 4.83 -15.95 21.43
N GLY A 52 5.01 -14.81 20.76
CA GLY A 52 3.90 -13.96 20.31
C GLY A 52 4.39 -12.80 19.44
N GLN A 53 3.46 -12.02 18.92
CA GLN A 53 3.75 -10.89 18.03
C GLN A 53 4.74 -9.88 18.64
N GLU A 54 4.62 -9.58 19.92
CA GLU A 54 5.51 -8.63 20.61
C GLU A 54 6.96 -9.11 20.61
N LEU A 55 7.20 -10.39 20.89
CA LEU A 55 8.52 -11.01 20.82
C LEU A 55 9.13 -10.84 19.42
N LEU A 56 8.35 -11.12 18.38
CA LEU A 56 8.80 -11.06 16.99
C LEU A 56 9.15 -9.62 16.57
N LEU A 57 8.33 -8.64 16.99
CA LEU A 57 8.56 -7.22 16.70
C LEU A 57 9.75 -6.64 17.47
N GLN A 58 10.06 -7.16 18.66
CA GLN A 58 11.25 -6.76 19.43
C GLN A 58 12.53 -7.43 18.94
N THR A 59 12.44 -8.68 18.42
CA THR A 59 13.59 -9.49 18.02
C THR A 59 14.04 -9.20 16.57
N PHE A 60 13.12 -8.81 15.69
CA PHE A 60 13.37 -8.67 14.26
C PHE A 60 12.94 -7.30 13.73
N SER A 61 13.78 -6.71 12.88
CA SER A 61 13.42 -5.53 12.09
C SER A 61 12.36 -5.86 11.03
N THR A 62 11.78 -4.82 10.43
CA THR A 62 10.75 -4.99 9.39
C THR A 62 11.28 -5.73 8.15
N GLU A 63 12.55 -5.50 7.77
CA GLU A 63 13.14 -6.20 6.63
C GLU A 63 13.48 -7.65 6.96
N GLU A 64 13.87 -7.95 8.20
CA GLU A 64 14.10 -9.32 8.66
C GLU A 64 12.79 -10.12 8.72
N LEU A 65 11.71 -9.54 9.24
CA LEU A 65 10.36 -10.14 9.20
C LEU A 65 9.92 -10.43 7.76
N ARG A 66 10.32 -9.58 6.80
CA ARG A 66 10.07 -9.82 5.37
C ARG A 66 10.92 -10.97 4.81
N ARG A 67 12.16 -11.10 5.28
CA ARG A 67 13.11 -12.16 4.88
C ARG A 67 12.79 -13.54 5.51
N MET A 68 12.00 -13.58 6.58
CA MET A 68 11.54 -14.84 7.18
C MET A 68 10.67 -15.68 6.23
N GLY A 69 10.02 -15.06 5.24
CA GLY A 69 9.34 -15.77 4.15
C GLY A 69 8.31 -16.81 4.63
N LEU A 70 8.58 -18.09 4.40
CA LEU A 70 7.70 -19.19 4.80
C LEU A 70 7.57 -19.34 6.33
N LEU A 71 8.56 -18.89 7.10
CA LEU A 71 8.45 -18.95 8.56
C LEU A 71 7.47 -17.91 9.08
N SER A 72 7.44 -16.69 8.51
CA SER A 72 6.44 -15.68 8.89
C SER A 72 5.03 -16.07 8.44
N GLN A 73 4.91 -16.84 7.36
CA GLN A 73 3.66 -17.50 6.98
C GLN A 73 3.14 -18.42 8.04
N PHE A 74 3.97 -19.38 8.41
CA PHE A 74 3.61 -20.39 9.38
C PHE A 74 3.19 -19.73 10.70
N LEU A 75 3.96 -18.75 11.18
CA LEU A 75 3.61 -17.98 12.38
C LEU A 75 2.29 -17.20 12.26
N ALA A 76 1.94 -16.70 11.08
CA ALA A 76 0.66 -16.04 10.85
C ALA A 76 -0.51 -17.02 10.84
N GLU A 77 -0.36 -18.19 10.20
CA GLU A 77 -1.37 -19.25 10.15
C GLU A 77 -1.62 -19.88 11.53
N GLN A 78 -0.58 -19.96 12.37
CA GLN A 78 -0.72 -20.36 13.78
C GLN A 78 -1.30 -19.26 14.69
N GLY A 79 -1.66 -18.09 14.15
CA GLY A 79 -2.21 -16.96 14.92
C GLY A 79 -1.20 -16.23 15.81
N ILE A 80 0.10 -16.57 15.72
CA ILE A 80 1.19 -16.00 16.53
C ILE A 80 1.58 -14.61 16.02
N PHE A 81 1.36 -14.34 14.73
CA PHE A 81 1.79 -13.11 14.05
C PHE A 81 0.69 -12.52 13.16
N GLN A 82 0.02 -11.47 13.63
CA GLN A 82 -0.91 -10.71 12.79
C GLN A 82 -0.16 -9.62 12.02
N ILE A 83 -0.01 -9.80 10.71
CA ILE A 83 0.54 -8.79 9.82
C ILE A 83 -0.55 -7.72 9.58
N ASP A 84 -0.73 -6.80 10.52
CA ASP A 84 -1.61 -5.66 10.28
C ASP A 84 -0.92 -4.68 9.32
N ALA A 85 -1.19 -4.84 8.02
CA ALA A 85 -0.74 -3.96 6.97
C ALA A 85 -1.17 -2.49 7.20
N ILE A 86 -2.27 -2.27 7.91
CA ILE A 86 -2.78 -0.94 8.26
C ILE A 86 -1.87 -0.32 9.33
N ALA A 87 -1.55 -1.04 10.40
CA ALA A 87 -0.63 -0.58 11.44
C ALA A 87 0.77 -0.26 10.86
N ARG A 88 1.31 -1.12 9.98
CA ARG A 88 2.59 -0.86 9.29
C ARG A 88 2.54 0.43 8.46
N ARG A 89 1.45 0.65 7.71
CA ARG A 89 1.30 1.85 6.87
C ARG A 89 1.12 3.11 7.69
N GLN A 90 0.37 3.05 8.79
CA GLN A 90 0.22 4.16 9.72
C GLN A 90 1.56 4.56 10.33
N ARG A 91 2.37 3.58 10.76
CA ARG A 91 3.72 3.82 11.29
C ARG A 91 4.64 4.47 10.25
N SER A 92 4.60 4.01 8.99
CA SER A 92 5.36 4.62 7.90
C SER A 92 4.92 6.06 7.61
N ASP A 93 3.60 6.32 7.54
CA ASP A 93 3.07 7.67 7.35
C ASP A 93 3.46 8.61 8.50
N HIS A 94 3.44 8.11 9.73
CA HIS A 94 3.88 8.83 10.92
C HIS A 94 5.37 9.19 10.85
N ASN A 95 6.24 8.23 10.54
CA ASN A 95 7.68 8.47 10.43
C ASN A 95 8.01 9.54 9.37
N LEU A 96 7.37 9.47 8.20
CA LEU A 96 7.54 10.48 7.14
C LEU A 96 7.08 11.88 7.54
N ILE A 97 6.06 11.98 8.40
CA ILE A 97 5.63 13.27 8.97
C ILE A 97 6.73 13.80 9.89
N GLN A 98 7.24 12.97 10.80
CA GLN A 98 8.28 13.38 11.75
C GLN A 98 9.57 13.80 11.04
N GLU A 99 10.02 13.05 10.03
CA GLU A 99 11.17 13.42 9.19
C GLU A 99 10.97 14.79 8.52
N LYS A 100 9.77 15.06 7.99
CA LYS A 100 9.46 16.37 7.38
C LYS A 100 9.47 17.50 8.40
N LEU A 101 8.95 17.28 9.60
CA LEU A 101 8.96 18.28 10.67
C LEU A 101 10.38 18.57 11.14
N GLN A 102 11.21 17.53 11.30
CA GLN A 102 12.61 17.66 11.68
C GLN A 102 13.41 18.40 10.61
N ALA A 103 13.29 18.01 9.34
CA ALA A 103 13.97 18.69 8.24
C ALA A 103 13.51 20.15 8.06
N SER A 104 12.26 20.46 8.43
CA SER A 104 11.74 21.83 8.39
C SER A 104 12.20 22.67 9.58
N ALA A 105 12.62 22.06 10.70
CA ALA A 105 13.00 22.78 11.91
C ALA A 105 14.23 23.69 11.72
N GLU A 106 15.12 23.32 10.80
CA GLU A 106 16.31 24.11 10.44
C GLU A 106 15.99 25.29 9.50
N GLN A 107 14.77 25.37 8.98
CA GLN A 107 14.36 26.43 8.07
C GLN A 107 13.78 27.61 8.85
N ASN A 108 13.94 28.83 8.32
CA ASN A 108 13.44 30.06 8.97
C ASN A 108 11.91 30.04 9.22
N TRP A 109 11.17 29.26 8.43
CA TRP A 109 9.72 29.05 8.53
C TRP A 109 9.34 27.74 9.25
N GLY A 110 10.30 27.06 9.91
CA GLY A 110 10.07 25.77 10.58
C GLY A 110 8.98 25.82 11.65
N ASN A 111 8.91 26.92 12.39
CA ASN A 111 7.86 27.15 13.39
C ASN A 111 6.47 27.29 12.76
N ASP A 112 6.36 27.90 11.57
CA ASP A 112 5.08 28.02 10.86
C ASP A 112 4.58 26.64 10.41
N VAL A 113 5.49 25.75 10.01
CA VAL A 113 5.16 24.37 9.61
C VAL A 113 4.75 23.52 10.80
N ARG A 114 5.43 23.66 11.94
CA ARG A 114 5.05 22.97 13.18
C ARG A 114 3.69 23.46 13.69
N GLY A 115 3.49 24.78 13.79
CA GLY A 115 2.20 25.36 14.20
C GLY A 115 1.05 24.95 13.28
N PHE A 116 1.31 24.83 11.97
CA PHE A 116 0.32 24.27 11.05
C PHE A 116 0.01 22.80 11.35
N TYR A 117 1.03 21.96 11.57
CA TYR A 117 0.82 20.56 11.90
C TYR A 117 0.01 20.39 13.20
N ASP A 118 0.34 21.15 14.25
CA ASP A 118 -0.38 21.14 15.53
C ASP A 118 -1.85 21.53 15.33
N SER A 119 -2.12 22.52 14.45
CA SER A 119 -3.49 22.91 14.10
C SER A 119 -4.27 21.81 13.35
N LEU A 120 -3.59 20.89 12.66
CA LEU A 120 -4.23 19.73 12.04
C LEU A 120 -4.54 18.65 13.07
N GLU A 121 -3.72 18.51 14.12
CA GLU A 121 -3.93 17.55 15.21
C GLU A 121 -5.04 17.99 16.15
N ALA A 122 -5.14 19.30 16.44
CA ALA A 122 -6.14 19.89 17.32
C ALA A 122 -7.57 19.93 16.74
N ARG A 123 -7.79 19.42 15.52
CA ARG A 123 -9.12 19.44 14.89
C ARG A 123 -10.07 18.46 15.60
N PRO A 124 -11.34 18.85 15.85
CA PRO A 124 -12.32 18.00 16.52
C PRO A 124 -12.61 16.71 15.73
N LYS A 125 -12.55 16.78 14.39
CA LYS A 125 -12.58 15.59 13.53
C LYS A 125 -11.16 15.19 13.16
N GLN A 126 -10.70 14.08 13.72
CA GLN A 126 -9.36 13.58 13.43
C GLN A 126 -9.18 13.25 11.94
N LEU A 127 -8.19 13.90 11.33
CA LEU A 127 -7.78 13.61 9.97
C LEU A 127 -6.95 12.32 9.92
N LYS A 128 -7.14 11.52 8.86
CA LYS A 128 -6.25 10.38 8.57
C LYS A 128 -4.81 10.85 8.39
N LEU A 129 -3.82 10.10 8.90
CA LEU A 129 -2.39 10.43 8.79
C LEU A 129 -1.97 10.74 7.34
N ARG A 130 -2.44 9.95 6.37
CA ARG A 130 -2.21 10.19 4.93
C ARG A 130 -2.63 11.59 4.48
N SER A 131 -3.74 12.11 4.99
CA SER A 131 -4.23 13.46 4.66
C SER A 131 -3.34 14.53 5.32
N ARG A 132 -2.98 14.35 6.59
CA ARG A 132 -2.05 15.25 7.30
C ARG A 132 -0.71 15.33 6.57
N LYS A 133 -0.15 14.18 6.18
CA LYS A 133 1.08 14.08 5.38
C LYS A 133 0.98 14.86 4.06
N ALA A 134 -0.14 14.71 3.34
CA ALA A 134 -0.36 15.39 2.07
C ALA A 134 -0.45 16.91 2.24
N TYR A 135 -1.15 17.39 3.28
CA TYR A 135 -1.27 18.82 3.58
C TYR A 135 0.06 19.41 4.03
N LEU A 136 0.78 18.73 4.93
CA LEU A 136 2.11 19.13 5.38
C LEU A 136 3.09 19.23 4.21
N HIS A 137 3.09 18.25 3.31
CA HIS A 137 3.93 18.29 2.12
C HIS A 137 3.60 19.47 1.19
N ALA A 138 2.33 19.82 1.03
CA ALA A 138 1.92 20.96 0.22
C ALA A 138 2.37 22.29 0.84
N ALA A 139 2.24 22.44 2.17
CA ALA A 139 2.70 23.62 2.90
C ALA A 139 4.22 23.82 2.75
N ILE A 140 5.02 22.78 3.04
CA ILE A 140 6.48 22.79 2.87
C ILE A 140 6.86 23.12 1.43
N SER A 141 6.16 22.54 0.45
CA SER A 141 6.43 22.81 -0.97
C SER A 141 6.18 24.26 -1.35
N LEU A 142 5.19 24.92 -0.74
CA LEU A 142 4.91 26.34 -0.99
C LEU A 142 5.98 27.23 -0.37
N LEU A 143 6.35 27.00 0.88
CA LEU A 143 7.37 27.79 1.58
C LEU A 143 8.74 27.66 0.89
N ALA A 144 9.14 26.43 0.54
CA ALA A 144 10.37 26.18 -0.20
C ALA A 144 10.36 26.79 -1.62
N TYR A 145 9.21 26.77 -2.31
CA TYR A 145 9.07 27.40 -3.63
C TYR A 145 9.17 28.93 -3.54
N ALA A 146 8.52 29.52 -2.54
CA ALA A 146 8.46 30.96 -2.35
C ALA A 146 9.78 31.55 -1.83
N LYS A 147 10.64 30.72 -1.21
CA LYS A 147 11.90 31.14 -0.57
C LYS A 147 11.73 32.29 0.42
N VAL A 148 10.61 32.29 1.13
CA VAL A 148 10.31 33.31 2.14
C VAL A 148 10.92 32.90 3.48
N PRO A 149 11.39 33.85 4.30
CA PRO A 149 11.89 33.55 5.65
C PRO A 149 10.76 33.21 6.63
N ARG A 150 9.54 33.73 6.43
CA ARG A 150 8.36 33.42 7.27
C ARG A 150 7.13 33.19 6.41
N ALA A 151 6.21 32.36 6.87
CA ALA A 151 4.96 32.08 6.15
C ALA A 151 4.11 33.35 5.95
N ALA A 152 4.14 34.29 6.90
CA ALA A 152 3.46 35.59 6.82
C ALA A 152 3.89 36.49 5.63
N GLN A 153 4.99 36.15 4.94
CA GLN A 153 5.47 36.89 3.77
C GLN A 153 5.08 36.23 2.45
N LEU A 154 4.26 35.17 2.49
CA LEU A 154 3.75 34.53 1.28
C LEU A 154 2.86 35.49 0.49
N THR A 155 3.01 35.46 -0.83
CA THR A 155 2.19 36.25 -1.76
C THR A 155 1.33 35.36 -2.63
N GLN A 156 0.26 35.95 -3.20
CA GLN A 156 -0.58 35.25 -4.17
C GLN A 156 0.21 34.82 -5.41
N ILE A 157 1.28 35.54 -5.76
CA ILE A 157 2.19 35.20 -6.86
C ILE A 157 2.89 33.86 -6.56
N SER A 158 3.40 33.68 -5.35
CA SER A 158 4.05 32.42 -4.93
C SER A 158 3.09 31.23 -4.96
N VAL A 159 1.84 31.44 -4.51
CA VAL A 159 0.78 30.41 -4.57
C VAL A 159 0.47 30.04 -6.02
N ASN A 160 0.23 31.04 -6.87
CA ASN A 160 -0.07 30.81 -8.29
C ASN A 160 1.09 30.11 -9.01
N GLY A 161 2.33 30.54 -8.73
CA GLY A 161 3.55 29.96 -9.29
C GLY A 161 3.71 28.49 -8.90
N LEU A 162 3.50 28.14 -7.63
CA LEU A 162 3.54 26.75 -7.19
C LEU A 162 2.47 25.91 -7.89
N ILE A 163 1.23 26.38 -7.94
CA ILE A 163 0.12 25.63 -8.55
C ILE A 163 0.32 25.45 -10.05
N ARG A 164 0.92 26.42 -10.75
CA ARG A 164 1.33 26.26 -12.15
C ARG A 164 2.40 25.17 -12.31
N LYS A 165 3.41 25.14 -11.43
CA LYS A 165 4.50 24.15 -11.48
C LYS A 165 4.08 22.75 -11.00
N LYS A 166 3.19 22.67 -10.01
CA LYS A 166 2.75 21.44 -9.34
C LYS A 166 1.23 21.46 -9.14
N PRO A 167 0.44 21.29 -10.22
CA PRO A 167 -1.03 21.39 -10.16
C PRO A 167 -1.68 20.35 -9.23
N GLY A 168 -1.02 19.20 -9.01
CA GLY A 168 -1.49 18.14 -8.10
C GLY A 168 -1.54 18.54 -6.62
N LEU A 169 -0.83 19.61 -6.21
CA LEU A 169 -0.86 20.09 -4.82
C LEU A 169 -2.06 20.98 -4.50
N ARG A 170 -2.85 21.37 -5.51
CA ARG A 170 -3.94 22.34 -5.38
C ARG A 170 -4.92 22.01 -4.24
N ALA A 171 -5.44 20.78 -4.22
CA ALA A 171 -6.42 20.36 -3.22
C ALA A 171 -5.83 20.31 -1.80
N SER A 172 -4.55 19.98 -1.70
CA SER A 172 -3.84 19.83 -0.42
C SER A 172 -3.36 21.16 0.15
N LEU A 173 -3.37 22.24 -0.63
CA LEU A 173 -2.86 23.55 -0.22
C LEU A 173 -3.88 24.38 0.56
N ALA A 174 -5.17 24.19 0.29
CA ALA A 174 -6.24 24.99 0.89
C ALA A 174 -6.21 24.99 2.43
N PRO A 175 -6.02 23.84 3.13
CA PRO A 175 -5.96 23.84 4.60
C PRO A 175 -4.85 24.72 5.18
N PHE A 176 -3.70 24.81 4.51
CA PHE A 176 -2.59 25.65 4.95
C PHE A 176 -2.89 27.14 4.72
N LEU A 177 -3.47 27.49 3.57
CA LEU A 177 -3.88 28.89 3.33
C LEU A 177 -4.93 29.34 4.34
N THR A 178 -5.90 28.48 4.67
CA THR A 178 -6.89 28.79 5.72
C THR A 178 -6.24 28.99 7.09
N HIS A 179 -5.28 28.14 7.46
CA HIS A 179 -4.53 28.30 8.70
C HIS A 179 -3.80 29.65 8.75
N LEU A 180 -3.17 30.03 7.65
CA LEU A 180 -2.50 31.33 7.52
C LEU A 180 -3.47 32.52 7.54
N THR A 181 -4.67 32.38 6.99
CA THR A 181 -5.73 33.38 7.12
C THR A 181 -6.13 33.56 8.58
N GLN A 182 -6.26 32.47 9.33
CA GLN A 182 -6.63 32.50 10.75
C GLN A 182 -5.54 33.10 11.64
N LEU A 183 -4.27 32.76 11.40
CA LEU A 183 -3.15 33.24 12.22
C LEU A 183 -2.68 34.66 11.86
N HIS A 184 -2.70 35.01 10.58
CA HIS A 184 -2.05 36.24 10.08
C HIS A 184 -2.99 37.15 9.28
N GLY A 185 -4.28 36.82 9.15
CA GLY A 185 -5.23 37.60 8.36
C GLY A 185 -4.96 37.57 6.85
N MET A 186 -4.10 36.66 6.37
CA MET A 186 -3.71 36.61 4.96
C MET A 186 -4.83 36.08 4.07
N ASN A 187 -5.21 36.84 3.04
CA ASN A 187 -6.28 36.46 2.08
C ASN A 187 -5.70 35.78 0.83
N LEU A 188 -4.88 34.75 1.03
CA LEU A 188 -4.30 33.94 -0.06
C LEU A 188 -5.32 32.90 -0.53
N LYS A 189 -5.52 32.80 -1.85
CA LYS A 189 -6.52 31.90 -2.44
C LYS A 189 -5.87 30.88 -3.36
N VAL A 190 -6.44 29.69 -3.40
CA VAL A 190 -6.09 28.70 -4.41
C VAL A 190 -6.73 29.13 -5.75
N PRO A 191 -5.95 29.30 -6.84
CA PRO A 191 -6.52 29.72 -8.11
C PRO A 191 -7.52 28.68 -8.63
N THR A 192 -8.72 29.16 -8.97
CA THR A 192 -9.82 28.35 -9.51
C THR A 192 -9.37 27.62 -10.77
N LYS A 193 -9.76 26.35 -10.87
CA LYS A 193 -9.54 25.57 -12.09
C LYS A 193 -10.46 26.17 -13.15
N LYS A 194 -9.92 26.56 -14.32
CA LYS A 194 -10.80 26.79 -15.48
C LYS A 194 -11.61 25.51 -15.67
N VAL A 195 -12.93 25.63 -15.76
CA VAL A 195 -13.83 24.50 -16.01
C VAL A 195 -13.41 23.93 -17.37
N ALA A 196 -12.65 22.84 -17.33
CA ALA A 196 -12.33 22.10 -18.53
C ALA A 196 -13.62 21.40 -18.95
N LEU A 197 -13.94 21.47 -20.24
CA LEU A 197 -14.95 20.61 -20.85
C LEU A 197 -14.72 19.16 -20.38
N PRO A 198 -15.79 18.38 -20.15
CA PRO A 198 -15.65 17.00 -19.73
C PRO A 198 -14.68 16.30 -20.69
N PRO A 199 -13.60 15.68 -20.17
CA PRO A 199 -12.60 15.08 -21.02
C PRO A 199 -13.26 14.00 -21.87
N SER A 200 -12.92 13.98 -23.17
CA SER A 200 -13.35 12.90 -24.06
C SER A 200 -13.04 11.54 -23.41
N LEU A 201 -13.98 10.60 -23.53
CA LEU A 201 -13.77 9.23 -23.07
C LEU A 201 -12.89 8.43 -24.04
N LEU A 202 -12.63 8.94 -25.25
CA LEU A 202 -11.85 8.25 -26.29
C LEU A 202 -10.45 7.84 -25.83
N PRO A 203 -9.65 8.67 -25.15
CA PRO A 203 -8.33 8.25 -24.66
C PRO A 203 -8.46 7.13 -23.62
N GLN A 204 -9.50 7.16 -22.78
CA GLN A 204 -9.71 6.14 -21.75
C GLN A 204 -10.14 4.80 -22.38
N ALA A 205 -11.05 4.85 -23.36
CA ALA A 205 -11.48 3.69 -24.12
C ALA A 205 -10.32 3.04 -24.89
N ARG A 206 -9.42 3.85 -25.49
CA ARG A 206 -8.21 3.35 -26.17
C ARG A 206 -7.28 2.61 -25.21
N VAL A 207 -7.05 3.15 -24.02
CA VAL A 207 -6.22 2.50 -23.00
C VAL A 207 -6.83 1.18 -22.54
N VAL A 208 -8.13 1.16 -22.26
CA VAL A 208 -8.85 -0.07 -21.89
C VAL A 208 -8.77 -1.11 -23.01
N ARG A 209 -8.96 -0.69 -24.26
CA ARG A 209 -8.83 -1.56 -25.44
C ARG A 209 -7.42 -2.17 -25.53
N ALA A 210 -6.38 -1.34 -25.40
CA ALA A 210 -4.99 -1.81 -25.44
C ALA A 210 -4.70 -2.84 -24.34
N TRP A 211 -5.24 -2.65 -23.13
CA TRP A 211 -5.09 -3.64 -22.05
C TRP A 211 -5.81 -4.94 -22.37
N MET A 212 -7.02 -4.87 -22.91
CA MET A 212 -7.78 -6.04 -23.34
C MET A 212 -7.08 -6.82 -24.45
N ASP A 213 -6.52 -6.11 -25.45
CA ASP A 213 -5.78 -6.72 -26.55
C ASP A 213 -4.48 -7.38 -26.06
N ALA A 214 -3.76 -6.73 -25.13
CA ALA A 214 -2.56 -7.30 -24.50
C ALA A 214 -2.88 -8.55 -23.65
N LEU A 215 -4.02 -8.56 -22.94
CA LEU A 215 -4.50 -9.70 -22.15
C LEU A 215 -4.96 -10.88 -23.01
N ALA A 216 -5.54 -10.59 -24.18
CA ALA A 216 -5.89 -11.60 -25.17
C ALA A 216 -4.63 -12.21 -25.84
N GLY A 217 -3.54 -11.45 -25.89
CA GLY A 217 -2.23 -11.93 -26.31
C GLY A 217 -1.56 -12.87 -25.29
N GLY A 218 -0.48 -13.53 -25.73
CA GLY A 218 0.35 -14.39 -24.88
C GLY A 218 1.28 -13.55 -23.98
N ILE A 219 0.77 -13.07 -22.83
CA ILE A 219 1.58 -12.40 -21.81
C ILE A 219 1.93 -13.32 -20.65
N SER A 220 3.00 -12.97 -19.93
CA SER A 220 3.41 -13.69 -18.73
C SER A 220 2.37 -13.56 -17.61
N GLU A 221 2.32 -14.54 -16.73
CA GLU A 221 1.33 -14.58 -15.65
C GLU A 221 1.37 -13.36 -14.71
N PRO A 222 2.54 -12.86 -14.27
CA PRO A 222 2.58 -11.64 -13.46
C PRO A 222 2.03 -10.40 -14.20
N ALA A 223 2.22 -10.34 -15.51
CA ALA A 223 1.66 -9.28 -16.34
C ALA A 223 0.14 -9.42 -16.47
N ARG A 224 -0.38 -10.65 -16.61
CA ARG A 224 -1.81 -10.95 -16.63
C ARG A 224 -2.50 -10.46 -15.36
N LEU A 225 -1.99 -10.84 -14.19
CA LEU A 225 -2.51 -10.38 -12.90
C LEU A 225 -2.54 -8.85 -12.80
N ALA A 226 -1.43 -8.21 -13.18
CA ALA A 226 -1.31 -6.76 -13.14
C ALA A 226 -2.30 -6.04 -14.08
N LEU A 227 -2.39 -6.48 -15.34
CA LEU A 227 -3.25 -5.86 -16.35
C LEU A 227 -4.73 -6.10 -16.05
N THR A 228 -5.10 -7.30 -15.57
CA THR A 228 -6.49 -7.59 -15.16
C THR A 228 -6.89 -6.73 -13.94
N ALA A 229 -6.02 -6.58 -12.93
CA ALA A 229 -6.30 -5.72 -11.79
C ALA A 229 -6.47 -4.24 -12.21
N ALA A 230 -5.60 -3.74 -13.10
CA ALA A 230 -5.70 -2.39 -13.63
C ALA A 230 -6.99 -2.18 -14.43
N LEU A 231 -7.35 -3.15 -15.27
CA LEU A 231 -8.58 -3.15 -16.06
C LEU A 231 -9.82 -3.07 -15.17
N LEU A 232 -9.91 -3.91 -14.14
CA LEU A 232 -11.02 -3.90 -13.19
C LEU A 232 -11.10 -2.57 -12.43
N ALA A 233 -9.97 -2.06 -11.92
CA ALA A 233 -9.93 -0.77 -11.23
C ALA A 233 -10.44 0.37 -12.13
N LYS A 234 -10.10 0.33 -13.42
CA LYS A 234 -10.52 1.34 -14.39
C LYS A 234 -11.99 1.22 -14.76
N LEU A 235 -12.48 0.02 -15.05
CA LEU A 235 -13.86 -0.23 -15.48
C LEU A 235 -14.86 -0.01 -14.36
N LEU A 236 -14.52 -0.42 -13.15
CA LEU A 236 -15.38 -0.28 -11.97
C LEU A 236 -15.22 1.07 -11.28
N ASN A 237 -14.34 1.94 -11.82
CA ASN A 237 -13.98 3.23 -11.22
C ASN A 237 -13.60 3.10 -9.73
N ALA A 238 -12.77 2.10 -9.44
CA ALA A 238 -12.38 1.71 -8.10
C ALA A 238 -10.92 2.05 -7.80
N ASP A 239 -10.58 2.19 -6.52
CA ASP A 239 -9.19 2.26 -6.10
C ASP A 239 -8.51 0.92 -6.42
N LEU A 240 -7.41 0.98 -7.16
CA LEU A 240 -6.60 -0.19 -7.51
C LEU A 240 -6.20 -0.98 -6.26
N GLU A 241 -5.93 -0.31 -5.15
CA GLU A 241 -5.58 -0.98 -3.89
C GLU A 241 -6.73 -1.87 -3.38
N LYS A 242 -7.98 -1.45 -3.56
CA LYS A 242 -9.15 -2.26 -3.18
C LYS A 242 -9.36 -3.44 -4.11
N VAL A 243 -9.10 -3.25 -5.40
CA VAL A 243 -9.18 -4.33 -6.40
C VAL A 243 -8.11 -5.39 -6.13
N LEU A 244 -6.89 -4.99 -5.78
CA LEU A 244 -5.81 -5.92 -5.44
C LEU A 244 -6.11 -6.73 -4.17
N GLN A 245 -6.93 -6.19 -3.27
CA GLN A 245 -7.41 -6.86 -2.07
C GLN A 245 -8.61 -7.78 -2.32
N LEU A 246 -9.08 -7.94 -3.56
CA LEU A 246 -10.12 -8.92 -3.85
C LEU A 246 -9.63 -10.32 -3.53
N ARG A 247 -10.53 -11.11 -2.97
CA ARG A 247 -10.32 -12.51 -2.68
C ARG A 247 -11.09 -13.40 -3.65
N HIS A 248 -10.82 -14.69 -3.66
CA HIS A 248 -11.57 -15.64 -4.47
C HIS A 248 -13.04 -15.70 -4.06
N MET A 249 -13.39 -15.52 -2.77
CA MET A 249 -14.78 -15.45 -2.31
C MET A 249 -15.53 -14.21 -2.82
N ASP A 250 -14.81 -13.15 -3.19
CA ASP A 250 -15.39 -11.94 -3.77
C ASP A 250 -15.71 -12.10 -5.25
N VAL A 251 -15.59 -13.30 -5.81
CA VAL A 251 -15.90 -13.58 -7.20
C VAL A 251 -16.93 -14.69 -7.26
N SER A 252 -17.97 -14.48 -8.06
CA SER A 252 -19.06 -15.44 -8.20
C SER A 252 -18.65 -16.61 -9.11
N TRP A 253 -17.82 -17.51 -8.60
CA TRP A 253 -17.47 -18.76 -9.28
C TRP A 253 -18.64 -19.76 -9.22
N PRO A 254 -18.78 -20.71 -10.17
CA PRO A 254 -18.09 -20.85 -11.45
C PRO A 254 -18.86 -20.26 -12.65
N ALA A 255 -20.15 -19.93 -12.47
CA ALA A 255 -21.07 -19.51 -13.52
C ALA A 255 -21.42 -18.01 -13.50
N GLY A 256 -21.08 -17.29 -12.43
CA GLY A 256 -21.41 -15.87 -12.33
C GLY A 256 -20.44 -15.02 -13.15
N ASP A 257 -20.84 -13.79 -13.44
CA ASP A 257 -20.08 -12.76 -14.17
C ASP A 257 -19.77 -11.57 -13.27
N SER A 258 -19.84 -11.77 -11.95
CA SER A 258 -19.89 -10.72 -10.97
C SER A 258 -18.73 -10.76 -10.00
N ILE A 259 -18.32 -9.58 -9.54
CA ILE A 259 -17.35 -9.43 -8.46
C ILE A 259 -17.93 -8.57 -7.34
N ARG A 260 -17.60 -8.90 -6.10
CA ARG A 260 -17.97 -8.17 -4.91
C ARG A 260 -16.91 -7.12 -4.62
N LEU A 261 -17.30 -5.86 -4.69
CA LEU A 261 -16.41 -4.75 -4.36
C LEU A 261 -17.14 -3.77 -3.47
N GLU A 262 -16.50 -3.38 -2.36
CA GLU A 262 -17.10 -2.47 -1.36
C GLU A 262 -18.49 -2.94 -0.86
N GLY A 263 -18.66 -4.26 -0.73
CA GLY A 263 -19.90 -4.87 -0.26
C GLY A 263 -21.00 -5.02 -1.30
N ARG A 264 -20.77 -4.63 -2.57
CA ARG A 264 -21.75 -4.73 -3.66
C ARG A 264 -21.28 -5.70 -4.73
N TRP A 265 -22.20 -6.52 -5.25
CA TRP A 265 -21.96 -7.35 -6.43
C TRP A 265 -22.11 -6.51 -7.70
N LEU A 266 -21.07 -6.52 -8.53
CA LEU A 266 -20.99 -5.76 -9.78
C LEU A 266 -20.80 -6.74 -10.94
N GLN A 267 -21.70 -6.68 -11.92
CA GLN A 267 -21.59 -7.47 -13.14
C GLN A 267 -20.50 -6.93 -14.07
N LEU A 268 -19.73 -7.84 -14.65
CA LEU A 268 -18.69 -7.56 -15.62
C LEU A 268 -19.15 -7.96 -17.02
N PRO A 269 -18.84 -7.17 -18.07
CA PRO A 269 -19.07 -7.58 -19.44
C PRO A 269 -18.34 -8.89 -19.77
N ASN A 270 -18.95 -9.74 -20.59
CA ASN A 270 -18.38 -11.05 -20.99
C ASN A 270 -16.92 -11.00 -21.48
N ALA A 271 -16.57 -9.95 -22.23
CA ALA A 271 -15.21 -9.76 -22.75
C ALA A 271 -14.15 -9.52 -21.65
N VAL A 272 -14.57 -9.00 -20.49
CA VAL A 272 -13.73 -8.78 -19.30
C VAL A 272 -13.79 -10.01 -18.40
N TRP A 273 -14.96 -10.64 -18.31
CA TRP A 273 -15.16 -11.85 -17.51
C TRP A 273 -14.24 -13.00 -17.94
N SER A 274 -14.00 -13.18 -19.24
CA SER A 274 -13.04 -14.18 -19.73
C SER A 274 -11.62 -13.99 -19.16
N MET A 275 -11.21 -12.74 -18.96
CA MET A 275 -9.90 -12.38 -18.39
C MET A 275 -9.86 -12.64 -16.89
N VAL A 276 -10.96 -12.39 -16.18
CA VAL A 276 -11.10 -12.71 -14.74
C VAL A 276 -11.13 -14.23 -14.56
N ARG A 277 -11.85 -14.96 -15.42
CA ARG A 277 -11.94 -16.43 -15.36
C ARG A 277 -10.59 -17.11 -15.54
N ALA A 278 -9.68 -16.54 -16.33
CA ALA A 278 -8.32 -17.04 -16.44
C ALA A 278 -7.57 -17.08 -15.08
N LEU A 279 -8.01 -16.28 -14.10
CA LEU A 279 -7.44 -16.24 -12.75
C LEU A 279 -7.92 -17.41 -11.87
N GLN A 280 -8.96 -18.15 -12.26
CA GLN A 280 -9.51 -19.29 -11.51
C GLN A 280 -8.51 -20.47 -11.36
N SER A 281 -7.34 -20.41 -12.03
CA SER A 281 -6.32 -21.47 -12.00
C SER A 281 -5.92 -21.90 -10.57
N PRO A 282 -5.79 -23.21 -10.30
CA PRO A 282 -5.33 -23.76 -9.02
C PRO A 282 -3.97 -23.21 -8.56
N GLN A 283 -3.17 -22.67 -9.48
CA GLN A 283 -1.88 -22.07 -9.17
C GLN A 283 -1.98 -20.71 -8.47
N HIS A 284 -3.16 -20.05 -8.49
CA HIS A 284 -3.45 -18.83 -7.74
C HIS A 284 -4.03 -19.13 -6.35
N ALA A 285 -4.56 -20.35 -6.14
CA ALA A 285 -4.93 -20.89 -4.84
C ALA A 285 -3.71 -21.34 -4.01
N LYS A 286 -2.54 -20.74 -4.19
CA LYS A 286 -1.28 -21.07 -3.48
C LYS A 286 -1.25 -20.66 -2.01
N GLY A 287 -2.39 -20.30 -1.43
CA GLY A 287 -2.56 -19.99 -0.01
C GLY A 287 -3.33 -21.10 0.68
N ALA A 288 -2.83 -21.56 1.83
CA ALA A 288 -3.56 -22.42 2.77
C ALA A 288 -4.65 -21.64 3.54
N ASP A 289 -4.89 -20.36 3.18
CA ASP A 289 -6.07 -19.61 3.61
C ASP A 289 -7.32 -20.25 2.99
N LEU A 290 -8.37 -20.38 3.79
CA LEU A 290 -9.72 -20.75 3.32
C LEU A 290 -10.28 -19.78 2.25
N ASP A 291 -9.55 -18.70 1.93
CA ASP A 291 -9.88 -17.72 0.89
C ASP A 291 -8.63 -17.00 0.32
N PRO A 292 -8.05 -17.51 -0.79
CA PRO A 292 -6.84 -16.93 -1.38
C PRO A 292 -7.09 -15.55 -2.02
N TRP A 293 -6.04 -14.72 -2.11
CA TRP A 293 -6.07 -13.48 -2.88
C TRP A 293 -6.33 -13.76 -4.36
N LEU A 294 -7.23 -12.98 -4.97
CA LEU A 294 -7.44 -13.02 -6.42
C LEU A 294 -6.22 -12.52 -7.19
N PHE A 295 -5.47 -11.58 -6.60
CA PHE A 295 -4.23 -11.03 -7.12
C PHE A 295 -3.08 -11.27 -6.15
N PRO A 296 -2.47 -12.46 -6.12
CA PRO A 296 -1.41 -12.78 -5.18
C PRO A 296 -0.12 -12.00 -5.47
N GLY A 297 0.57 -11.57 -4.42
CA GLY A 297 1.90 -10.96 -4.49
C GLY A 297 3.02 -12.00 -4.60
N ARG A 298 4.27 -11.55 -4.40
CA ARG A 298 5.43 -12.47 -4.31
C ARG A 298 5.36 -13.36 -3.08
N THR A 299 4.84 -12.81 -1.99
CA THR A 299 4.51 -13.48 -0.74
C THR A 299 3.01 -13.80 -0.76
N PHE A 300 2.64 -15.00 -0.35
CA PHE A 300 1.25 -15.46 -0.32
C PHE A 300 0.39 -14.68 0.70
N THR A 301 0.99 -14.05 1.73
CA THR A 301 0.30 -13.17 2.70
C THR A 301 -0.16 -11.87 2.07
N ASP A 302 0.51 -11.41 1.02
CA ASP A 302 0.29 -10.10 0.46
C ASP A 302 -0.37 -10.20 -0.92
N CYS A 303 -1.21 -9.23 -1.23
CA CYS A 303 -1.67 -9.02 -2.59
C CYS A 303 -0.55 -8.40 -3.46
N LEU A 304 -0.74 -8.49 -4.78
CA LEU A 304 0.10 -7.80 -5.76
C LEU A 304 0.14 -6.30 -5.43
N SER A 305 1.33 -5.68 -5.50
CA SER A 305 1.49 -4.27 -5.15
C SER A 305 1.12 -3.34 -6.31
N THR A 306 0.64 -2.14 -5.99
CA THR A 306 0.36 -1.09 -7.00
C THR A 306 1.62 -0.72 -7.81
N ALA A 307 2.81 -0.82 -7.22
CA ALA A 307 4.08 -0.61 -7.91
C ALA A 307 4.37 -1.71 -8.95
N ALA A 308 4.07 -2.96 -8.62
CA ALA A 308 4.20 -4.08 -9.57
C ALA A 308 3.22 -3.92 -10.75
N VAL A 309 1.99 -3.50 -10.47
CA VAL A 309 1.01 -3.17 -11.51
C VAL A 309 1.55 -2.07 -12.43
N ALA A 310 2.04 -0.97 -11.87
CA ALA A 310 2.61 0.14 -12.65
C ALA A 310 3.80 -0.29 -13.52
N TYR A 311 4.66 -1.18 -13.03
CA TYR A 311 5.77 -1.75 -13.79
C TYR A 311 5.28 -2.53 -15.02
N HIS A 312 4.33 -3.45 -14.84
CA HIS A 312 3.80 -4.27 -15.94
C HIS A 312 2.98 -3.46 -16.95
N LEU A 313 2.22 -2.47 -16.48
CA LEU A 313 1.52 -1.54 -17.37
C LEU A 313 2.48 -0.78 -18.27
N ARG A 314 3.62 -0.31 -17.74
CA ARG A 314 4.65 0.32 -18.58
C ARG A 314 5.20 -0.69 -19.58
N LYS A 315 5.64 -1.86 -19.11
CA LYS A 315 6.29 -2.87 -19.96
C LYS A 315 5.44 -3.35 -21.14
N HIS A 316 4.12 -3.47 -20.96
CA HIS A 316 3.24 -4.10 -21.95
C HIS A 316 2.29 -3.15 -22.67
N VAL A 317 2.23 -1.87 -22.26
CA VAL A 317 1.25 -0.91 -22.80
C VAL A 317 1.89 0.39 -23.29
N THR A 318 3.18 0.64 -23.05
CA THR A 318 3.86 1.72 -23.79
C THR A 318 4.22 1.25 -25.20
N ALA A 319 3.33 1.58 -26.14
CA ALA A 319 3.69 2.10 -27.46
C ALA A 319 3.40 3.61 -27.45
#